data_AF-L8WW02-F1
#
_entry.id   AF-L8WW02-F1
#
_cell.length_a   1.000
_cell.length_b   1.000
_cell.length_c   1.000
_cell.angle_alpha   90.00
_cell.angle_beta   90.00
_cell.angle_gamma   90.00
#
_symmetry.space_group_name_H-M   'P 1'
#
loop_
_entity.id
_entity.type
_entity.pdbx_description
1 polymer ?
#
loop_
_entity_poly.entity_id
_entity_poly.type
_entity_poly.pdbx_seq_one_letter_code
_entity_poly.pdbx_strand_id
1 'polypeptide(L)'
;MSAGLAIQCNVRGFSVRTPRGLNLLGFSATLWVVGGGQDKRYIQSRALAGEFKTHGYIILTKICPDRLPIPIAKFISQEVYKNRLLEDTKHEVKTPTEAMLFVDTPKGEELKEERGTSFMNHEEAKLVVQIVELYYNKVDKKTGKPYDFQIITPYEAQRKMVHDMLNGCMLITGIASAEITTQGNEADYIITTLTKTTFSSFLSSINRLNVLLTRCKKGLVVVSQKEFITRTGGLLRGLWWKYESDDIWKDADDVSKGYVNLPGSPAPVKRPVEGEDEVRRFVFEMFLPADGGYKEPETESDSE
;
A
#
# COMPACT_ATOMS: atom_id res chain seq x y z
N MET A 1 20.10 21.75 26.10
CA MET A 1 19.37 20.73 26.88
C MET A 1 17.96 20.64 26.30
N SER A 2 17.64 19.57 25.56
CA SER A 2 16.30 19.37 24.98
C SER A 2 15.28 19.09 26.07
N ALA A 3 14.31 19.97 26.24
CA ALA A 3 13.11 19.68 27.01
C ALA A 3 12.14 18.89 26.11
N GLY A 4 11.87 17.64 26.47
CA GLY A 4 10.89 16.79 25.78
C GLY A 4 9.47 17.29 26.02
N LEU A 5 8.66 17.39 24.97
CA LEU A 5 7.21 17.57 25.08
C LEU A 5 6.60 16.25 25.56
N ALA A 6 6.02 16.25 26.77
CA ALA A 6 5.15 15.18 27.22
C ALA A 6 3.69 15.55 26.95
N ILE A 7 2.97 14.69 26.20
CA ILE A 7 1.52 14.80 26.01
C ILE A 7 0.87 13.87 27.03
N GLN A 8 0.11 14.44 27.97
CA GLN A 8 -0.63 13.65 28.96
C GLN A 8 -2.13 13.75 28.66
N CYS A 9 -2.75 12.61 28.38
CA CYS A 9 -4.19 12.50 28.14
C CYS A 9 -4.86 12.05 29.44
N ASN A 10 -5.79 12.84 29.97
CA ASN A 10 -6.55 12.48 31.16
C ASN A 10 -8.02 12.27 30.78
N VAL A 11 -8.53 11.06 31.01
CA VAL A 11 -9.90 10.65 30.67
C VAL A 11 -10.70 10.55 31.97
N ARG A 12 -11.73 11.39 32.14
CA ARG A 12 -12.67 11.29 33.26
C ARG A 12 -14.02 10.79 32.78
N GLY A 13 -14.48 9.69 33.36
CA GLY A 13 -15.85 9.19 33.18
C GLY A 13 -16.82 9.97 34.06
N PHE A 14 -17.99 10.30 33.52
CA PHE A 14 -19.11 10.85 34.28
C PHE A 14 -20.41 10.15 33.89
N SER A 15 -21.32 10.02 34.87
CA SER A 15 -22.62 9.38 34.68
C SER A 15 -23.70 10.45 34.69
N VAL A 16 -24.51 10.52 33.63
CA VAL A 16 -25.67 11.41 33.56
C VAL A 16 -26.94 10.58 33.67
N ARG A 17 -27.77 10.87 34.68
CA ARG A 17 -29.11 10.28 34.81
C ARG A 17 -30.09 11.06 33.92
N THR A 18 -30.75 10.34 33.02
CA THR A 18 -31.84 10.92 32.21
C THR A 18 -33.19 10.80 32.93
N PRO A 19 -34.19 11.64 32.59
CA PRO A 19 -35.53 11.61 33.22
C PRO A 19 -36.28 10.27 33.07
N ARG A 20 -35.84 9.40 32.16
CA ARG A 20 -36.38 8.04 31.94
C ARG A 20 -35.58 6.94 32.65
N GLY A 21 -34.67 7.28 33.55
CA GLY A 21 -33.94 6.32 34.39
C GLY A 21 -32.76 5.61 33.73
N LEU A 22 -32.38 5.96 32.49
CA LEU A 22 -31.12 5.45 31.91
C LEU A 22 -29.92 6.25 32.42
N ASN A 23 -28.94 5.55 32.98
CA ASN A 23 -27.60 6.07 33.24
C ASN A 23 -26.79 6.05 31.94
N LEU A 24 -26.41 7.21 31.42
CA LEU A 24 -25.46 7.32 30.31
C LEU A 24 -24.06 7.55 30.89
N LEU A 25 -23.13 6.63 30.59
CA LEU A 25 -21.71 6.80 30.89
C LEU A 25 -21.06 7.60 29.74
N GLY A 26 -20.61 8.81 30.04
CA GLY A 26 -19.84 9.66 29.14
C GLY A 26 -18.37 9.72 29.54
N PHE A 27 -17.48 9.88 28.58
CA PHE A 27 -16.06 10.15 28.81
C PHE A 27 -15.72 11.54 28.27
N SER A 28 -15.02 12.34 29.08
CA SER A 28 -14.37 13.57 28.63
C SER A 28 -12.87 13.33 28.62
N ALA A 29 -12.21 13.62 27.49
CA ALA A 29 -10.76 13.61 27.38
C ALA A 29 -10.26 15.05 27.20
N THR A 30 -9.38 15.49 28.09
CA THR A 30 -8.73 16.81 27.98
C THR A 30 -7.26 16.60 27.67
N LEU A 31 -6.79 17.14 26.54
CA LEU A 31 -5.39 17.10 26.14
C LEU A 31 -4.69 18.36 26.68
N TRP A 32 -3.67 18.20 27.51
CA TRP A 32 -2.83 19.31 27.96
C TRP A 32 -1.49 19.27 27.24
N VAL A 33 -1.12 20.37 26.58
CA VAL A 33 0.26 20.62 26.16
C VAL A 33 0.92 21.43 27.27
N VAL A 34 1.82 20.82 28.04
CA VAL A 34 2.58 21.54 29.07
C VAL A 34 3.83 22.10 28.41
N GLY A 35 3.72 23.34 27.90
CA GLY A 35 4.84 24.13 27.41
C GLY A 35 4.78 25.52 28.02
N GLY A 36 5.81 25.91 28.78
CA GLY A 36 5.89 27.21 29.44
C GLY A 36 5.97 28.35 28.44
N GLY A 37 5.07 29.32 28.57
CA GLY A 37 5.03 30.50 27.73
C GLY A 37 3.59 30.92 27.45
N GLN A 38 3.27 32.15 27.83
CA GLN A 38 1.94 32.75 27.78
C GLN A 38 1.39 32.84 26.35
N ASP A 39 0.68 31.80 25.89
CA ASP A 39 -0.34 31.92 24.83
C ASP A 39 -1.25 30.68 24.82
N LYS A 40 -2.22 30.65 25.73
CA LYS A 40 -3.19 29.54 25.86
C LYS A 40 -4.29 29.70 24.80
N ARG A 41 -4.06 29.26 23.57
CA ARG A 41 -5.13 29.10 22.58
C ARG A 41 -6.01 27.89 22.92
N TYR A 42 -7.23 28.21 23.33
CA TYR A 42 -8.31 27.32 23.72
C TYR A 42 -8.83 26.57 22.47
N ILE A 43 -8.38 25.33 22.21
CA ILE A 43 -9.01 24.47 21.20
C ILE A 43 -10.11 23.67 21.90
N GLN A 44 -11.29 24.28 22.02
CA GLN A 44 -12.48 23.63 22.56
C GLN A 44 -13.24 22.97 21.41
N SER A 45 -13.06 21.66 21.21
CA SER A 45 -13.95 20.88 20.33
C SER A 45 -15.30 20.69 21.03
N ARG A 46 -16.25 21.61 20.83
CA ARG A 46 -17.67 21.40 21.20
C ARG A 46 -18.29 20.42 20.20
N ALA A 47 -18.39 19.15 20.56
CA ALA A 47 -19.33 18.23 19.93
C ALA A 47 -20.71 18.44 20.58
N LEU A 48 -21.66 19.04 19.85
CA LEU A 48 -23.07 19.07 20.26
C LEU A 48 -23.61 17.64 20.19
N ALA A 49 -24.06 17.16 21.35
CA ALA A 49 -24.63 15.83 21.51
C ALA A 49 -26.00 15.74 20.82
N GLY A 50 -26.01 15.08 19.66
CA GLY A 50 -27.20 14.45 19.09
C GLY A 50 -26.80 13.05 18.67
N GLU A 51 -27.38 12.02 19.27
CA GLU A 51 -27.30 10.58 18.92
C GLU A 51 -26.24 10.18 17.88
N PHE A 52 -24.98 10.00 18.29
CA PHE A 52 -23.93 9.52 17.39
C PHE A 52 -23.50 8.09 17.73
N LYS A 53 -23.65 7.19 16.73
CA LYS A 53 -23.14 5.82 16.74
C LYS A 53 -21.65 5.82 17.11
N THR A 54 -21.35 5.30 18.29
CA THR A 54 -20.03 5.21 18.94
C THR A 54 -18.93 4.56 18.09
N HIS A 55 -19.28 3.80 17.05
CA HIS A 55 -18.31 3.13 16.18
C HIS A 55 -17.60 4.05 15.17
N GLY A 56 -18.22 5.16 14.75
CA GLY A 56 -17.62 6.05 13.75
C GLY A 56 -16.48 6.93 14.30
N TYR A 57 -16.59 7.33 15.57
CA TYR A 57 -15.67 8.28 16.19
C TYR A 57 -14.33 7.66 16.61
N ILE A 58 -14.33 6.35 16.94
CA ILE A 58 -13.11 5.61 17.29
C ILE A 58 -12.21 5.36 16.06
N ILE A 59 -12.81 5.28 14.86
CA ILE A 59 -12.05 5.10 13.62
C ILE A 59 -11.41 6.44 13.19
N LEU A 60 -12.13 7.55 13.37
CA LEU A 60 -11.64 8.90 13.03
C LEU A 60 -10.40 9.32 13.83
N THR A 61 -10.27 8.89 15.09
CA THR A 61 -9.08 9.18 15.91
C THR A 61 -7.86 8.32 15.60
N LYS A 62 -8.02 7.22 14.84
CA LYS A 62 -6.89 6.38 14.40
C LYS A 62 -6.32 6.78 13.04
N ILE A 63 -7.11 7.40 12.18
CA ILE A 63 -6.64 7.90 10.88
C ILE A 63 -6.08 9.30 11.11
N CYS A 64 -4.80 9.37 11.47
CA CYS A 64 -4.05 10.62 11.47
C CYS A 64 -3.85 11.03 10.00
N PRO A 65 -4.52 12.10 9.50
CA PRO A 65 -4.48 12.44 8.07
C PRO A 65 -3.09 12.87 7.60
N ASP A 66 -2.24 13.29 8.53
CA ASP A 66 -0.82 13.60 8.38
C ASP A 66 0.06 12.40 8.04
N ARG A 67 -0.52 11.20 8.01
CA ARG A 67 0.19 9.95 7.73
C ARG A 67 -0.21 9.29 6.42
N LEU A 68 -1.25 9.76 5.75
CA LEU A 68 -1.80 9.09 4.57
C LEU A 68 -1.47 9.91 3.31
N PRO A 69 -1.10 9.28 2.17
CA PRO A 69 -0.84 10.00 0.94
C PRO A 69 -2.02 10.88 0.52
N ILE A 70 -1.74 12.13 0.11
CA ILE A 70 -2.79 13.14 -0.16
C ILE A 70 -3.89 12.60 -1.09
N PRO A 71 -3.57 11.91 -2.21
CA PRO A 71 -4.60 11.40 -3.11
C PRO A 71 -5.56 10.41 -2.43
N ILE A 72 -5.03 9.51 -1.59
CA ILE A 72 -5.80 8.50 -0.87
C ILE A 72 -6.61 9.15 0.25
N ALA A 73 -5.99 10.04 1.03
CA ALA A 73 -6.64 10.78 2.11
C ALA A 73 -7.83 11.60 1.62
N LYS A 74 -7.65 12.36 0.53
CA LYS A 74 -8.70 13.16 -0.10
C LYS A 74 -9.87 12.28 -0.57
N PHE A 75 -9.57 11.12 -1.16
CA PHE A 75 -10.59 10.17 -1.59
C PHE A 75 -11.36 9.57 -0.40
N ILE A 76 -10.68 9.05 0.62
CA ILE A 76 -11.32 8.46 1.80
C ILE A 76 -12.14 9.50 2.57
N SER A 77 -11.61 10.72 2.73
CA SER A 77 -12.33 11.82 3.39
C SER A 77 -13.68 12.07 2.72
N GLN A 78 -13.68 12.14 1.38
CA GLN A 78 -14.88 12.36 0.57
C GLN A 78 -15.86 11.18 0.67
N GLU A 79 -15.42 9.97 0.28
CA GLU A 79 -16.30 8.83 0.08
C GLU A 79 -16.77 8.17 1.38
N VAL A 80 -15.91 8.13 2.41
CA VAL A 80 -16.20 7.39 3.65
C VAL A 80 -16.62 8.35 4.77
N TYR A 81 -15.98 9.52 4.86
CA TYR A 81 -16.12 10.41 6.01
C TYR A 81 -16.93 11.68 5.75
N LYS A 82 -17.41 11.90 4.52
CA LYS A 82 -18.20 13.08 4.12
C LYS A 82 -17.45 14.40 4.35
N ASN A 83 -16.18 14.44 3.95
CA ASN A 83 -15.26 15.58 4.11
C ASN A 83 -14.98 15.99 5.57
N ARG A 84 -15.09 15.05 6.52
CA ARG A 84 -14.84 15.31 7.94
C ARG A 84 -13.43 14.95 8.40
N LEU A 85 -12.61 14.32 7.56
CA LEU A 85 -11.18 14.19 7.82
C LEU A 85 -10.49 15.47 7.34
N LEU A 86 -9.72 16.09 8.24
CA LEU A 86 -8.87 17.23 7.90
C LEU A 86 -7.78 16.75 6.94
N GLU A 87 -7.59 17.40 5.80
CA GLU A 87 -6.51 17.04 4.88
C GLU A 87 -5.17 17.54 5.45
N ASP A 88 -4.14 16.69 5.53
CA ASP A 88 -2.78 17.19 5.73
C ASP A 88 -2.19 17.62 4.39
N THR A 89 -1.92 18.91 4.28
CA THR A 89 -1.29 19.51 3.10
C THR A 89 0.23 19.32 3.08
N LYS A 90 0.81 18.78 4.15
CA LYS A 90 2.27 18.65 4.34
C LYS A 90 2.83 17.27 4.01
N HIS A 91 1.98 16.29 3.71
CA HIS A 91 2.42 14.95 3.37
C HIS A 91 3.37 14.96 2.15
N GLU A 92 4.41 14.10 2.19
CA GLU A 92 5.45 14.09 1.16
C GLU A 92 4.94 13.57 -0.20
N VAL A 93 4.00 12.62 -0.16
CA VAL A 93 3.39 12.00 -1.35
C VAL A 93 2.14 12.78 -1.75
N LYS A 94 2.22 13.46 -2.89
CA LYS A 94 1.19 14.42 -3.35
C LYS A 94 0.49 13.99 -4.62
N THR A 95 1.16 13.24 -5.48
CA THR A 95 0.60 12.82 -6.79
C THR A 95 0.01 11.41 -6.73
N PRO A 96 -1.03 11.10 -7.53
CA PRO A 96 -1.63 9.78 -7.55
C PRO A 96 -0.64 8.67 -7.93
N THR A 97 0.22 8.90 -8.91
CA THR A 97 1.22 7.93 -9.38
C THR A 97 2.33 7.65 -8.36
N GLU A 98 2.60 8.57 -7.44
CA GLU A 98 3.51 8.31 -6.31
C GLU A 98 2.80 7.60 -5.14
N ALA A 99 1.49 7.83 -4.98
CA ALA A 99 0.68 7.30 -3.90
C ALA A 99 0.18 5.88 -4.15
N MET A 100 -0.15 5.54 -5.39
CA MET A 100 -0.75 4.27 -5.72
C MET A 100 -0.37 3.75 -7.10
N LEU A 101 -0.32 2.43 -7.21
CA LEU A 101 -0.12 1.69 -8.44
C LEU A 101 -1.11 0.53 -8.47
N PHE A 102 -1.91 0.45 -9.52
CA PHE A 102 -2.73 -0.71 -9.83
C PHE A 102 -2.04 -1.53 -10.91
N VAL A 103 -1.92 -2.83 -10.69
CA VAL A 103 -1.27 -3.75 -11.63
C VAL A 103 -2.30 -4.75 -12.12
N ASP A 104 -2.56 -4.70 -13.43
CA ASP A 104 -3.55 -5.54 -14.10
C ASP A 104 -2.97 -6.94 -14.37
N THR A 105 -3.68 -7.96 -13.91
CA THR A 105 -3.32 -9.38 -14.06
C THR A 105 -4.39 -10.11 -14.88
N PRO A 106 -4.58 -9.81 -16.18
CA PRO A 106 -5.69 -10.33 -16.98
C PRO A 106 -5.68 -11.86 -17.12
N LYS A 107 -4.50 -12.48 -17.01
CA LYS A 107 -4.31 -13.94 -17.06
C LYS A 107 -4.51 -14.66 -15.73
N GLY A 108 -4.67 -13.92 -14.62
CA GLY A 108 -4.79 -14.53 -13.30
C GLY A 108 -6.13 -15.24 -13.14
N GLU A 109 -6.13 -16.43 -12.56
CA GLU A 109 -7.34 -17.21 -12.33
C GLU A 109 -7.51 -17.53 -10.85
N GLU A 110 -8.73 -17.40 -10.34
CA GLU A 110 -9.05 -17.81 -8.98
C GLU A 110 -9.20 -19.33 -8.90
N LEU A 111 -8.45 -19.95 -8.01
CA LEU A 111 -8.52 -21.37 -7.71
C LEU A 111 -8.98 -21.55 -6.27
N LYS A 112 -9.91 -22.48 -6.06
CA LYS A 112 -10.34 -22.86 -4.71
C LYS A 112 -9.36 -23.87 -4.14
N GLU A 113 -9.00 -23.70 -2.87
CA GLU A 113 -8.17 -24.66 -2.14
C GLU A 113 -8.82 -26.06 -2.11
N GLU A 114 -8.03 -27.11 -2.37
CA GLU A 114 -8.51 -28.50 -2.43
C GLU A 114 -9.16 -28.96 -1.11
N ARG A 115 -8.58 -28.53 0.02
CA ARG A 115 -9.04 -28.86 1.37
C ARG A 115 -9.32 -27.59 2.16
N GLY A 116 -10.27 -26.80 1.69
CA GLY A 116 -10.71 -25.59 2.38
C GLY A 116 -11.79 -24.81 1.67
N THR A 117 -12.07 -23.62 2.18
CA THR A 117 -12.98 -22.62 1.58
C THR A 117 -12.24 -21.39 1.10
N SER A 118 -10.91 -21.39 1.20
CA SER A 118 -10.05 -20.29 0.78
C SER A 118 -9.76 -20.34 -0.72
N PHE A 119 -9.22 -19.25 -1.24
CA PHE A 119 -8.90 -19.08 -2.65
C PHE A 119 -7.45 -18.65 -2.82
N MET A 120 -6.89 -18.96 -3.99
CA MET A 120 -5.54 -18.60 -4.39
C MET A 120 -5.53 -18.24 -5.88
N ASN A 121 -4.53 -17.47 -6.29
CA ASN A 121 -4.31 -17.04 -7.66
C ASN A 121 -2.81 -16.98 -7.90
N HIS A 122 -2.33 -17.92 -8.73
CA HIS A 122 -0.90 -18.16 -8.91
C HIS A 122 -0.21 -16.99 -9.64
N GLU A 123 -0.86 -16.41 -10.65
CA GLU A 123 -0.32 -15.27 -11.39
C GLU A 123 -0.20 -14.04 -10.49
N GLU A 124 -1.22 -13.75 -9.67
CA GLU A 124 -1.13 -12.65 -8.70
C GLU A 124 -0.03 -12.92 -7.66
N ALA A 125 0.08 -14.14 -7.15
CA ALA A 125 1.10 -14.49 -6.15
C ALA A 125 2.52 -14.33 -6.71
N LYS A 126 2.76 -14.81 -7.94
CA LYS A 126 4.03 -14.67 -8.65
C LYS A 126 4.39 -13.20 -8.85
N LEU A 127 3.44 -12.38 -9.30
CA LEU A 127 3.67 -10.96 -9.49
C LEU A 127 3.96 -10.24 -8.17
N VAL A 128 3.26 -10.60 -7.08
CA VAL A 128 3.55 -10.05 -5.75
C VAL A 128 4.99 -10.34 -5.34
N VAL A 129 5.49 -11.56 -5.55
CA VAL A 129 6.89 -11.93 -5.28
C VAL A 129 7.86 -11.06 -6.09
N GLN A 130 7.59 -10.85 -7.38
CA GLN A 130 8.42 -10.00 -8.25
C GLN A 130 8.42 -8.53 -7.80
N ILE A 131 7.27 -8.00 -7.36
CA ILE A 131 7.18 -6.65 -6.80
C ILE A 131 7.98 -6.54 -5.49
N VAL A 132 7.93 -7.58 -4.66
CA VAL A 132 8.72 -7.65 -3.42
C VAL A 132 10.21 -7.63 -3.74
N GLU A 133 10.68 -8.38 -4.74
CA GLU A 133 12.09 -8.35 -5.18
C GLU A 133 12.52 -6.95 -5.64
N LEU A 134 11.64 -6.22 -6.35
CA LEU A 134 11.90 -4.86 -6.81
C LEU A 134 12.05 -3.83 -5.68
N TYR A 135 11.38 -4.05 -4.54
CA TYR A 135 11.59 -3.26 -3.32
C TYR A 135 12.82 -3.73 -2.54
N TYR A 136 12.97 -5.05 -2.36
CA TYR A 136 14.00 -5.67 -1.52
C TYR A 136 15.41 -5.38 -2.02
N ASN A 137 15.62 -5.40 -3.34
CA ASN A 137 16.93 -5.16 -3.94
C ASN A 137 17.35 -3.68 -3.94
N LYS A 138 16.60 -2.81 -3.24
CA LYS A 138 16.83 -1.37 -3.23
C LYS A 138 16.75 -0.78 -1.83
N VAL A 139 17.34 0.40 -1.73
CA VAL A 139 17.32 1.26 -0.56
C VAL A 139 16.63 2.55 -0.98
N ASP A 140 15.75 3.06 -0.12
CA ASP A 140 15.14 4.36 -0.32
C ASP A 140 16.23 5.45 -0.27
N LYS A 141 16.46 6.10 -1.41
CA LYS A 141 17.51 7.11 -1.56
C LYS A 141 17.33 8.32 -0.62
N LYS A 142 16.10 8.60 -0.19
CA LYS A 142 15.81 9.72 0.74
C LYS A 142 16.21 9.37 2.17
N THR A 143 15.95 8.14 2.60
CA THR A 143 16.14 7.72 3.99
C THR A 143 17.42 6.91 4.22
N GLY A 144 18.02 6.39 3.15
CA GLY A 144 19.16 5.46 3.22
C GLY A 144 18.81 4.11 3.85
N LYS A 145 17.53 3.77 3.96
CA LYS A 145 17.03 2.55 4.62
C LYS A 145 16.36 1.60 3.61
N PRO A 146 16.33 0.28 3.89
CA PRO A 146 15.51 -0.65 3.13
C PRO A 146 14.05 -0.19 3.11
N TYR A 147 13.35 -0.48 2.02
CA TYR A 147 11.92 -0.21 1.92
C TYR A 147 11.15 -1.02 2.98
N ASP A 148 10.25 -0.34 3.70
CA ASP A 148 9.34 -0.96 4.65
C ASP A 148 7.99 -1.25 3.98
N PHE A 149 7.64 -2.53 3.83
CA PHE A 149 6.42 -2.90 3.12
C PHE A 149 5.70 -4.09 3.75
N GLN A 150 4.37 -4.10 3.65
CA GLN A 150 3.53 -5.20 4.11
C GLN A 150 2.70 -5.79 2.98
N ILE A 151 2.53 -7.11 2.97
CA ILE A 151 1.66 -7.80 2.01
C ILE A 151 0.33 -8.12 2.67
N ILE A 152 -0.76 -7.66 2.08
CA ILE A 152 -2.11 -7.91 2.57
C ILE A 152 -2.87 -8.75 1.55
N THR A 153 -3.48 -9.84 2.01
CA THR A 153 -4.42 -10.61 1.19
C THR A 153 -5.63 -11.03 2.03
N PRO A 154 -6.85 -10.99 1.49
CA PRO A 154 -8.03 -11.45 2.22
C PRO A 154 -8.10 -12.97 2.41
N TYR A 155 -7.27 -13.75 1.70
CA TYR A 155 -7.40 -15.21 1.59
C TYR A 155 -6.18 -15.94 2.15
N GLU A 156 -6.41 -16.87 3.08
CA GLU A 156 -5.34 -17.62 3.74
C GLU A 156 -4.54 -18.51 2.78
N ALA A 157 -5.18 -19.10 1.76
CA ALA A 157 -4.48 -19.93 0.78
C ALA A 157 -3.55 -19.09 -0.09
N GLN A 158 -3.97 -17.87 -0.48
CA GLN A 158 -3.09 -16.91 -1.13
C GLN A 158 -1.93 -16.48 -0.23
N ARG A 159 -2.22 -16.21 1.05
CA ARG A 159 -1.20 -15.83 2.04
C ARG A 159 -0.10 -16.89 2.13
N LYS A 160 -0.50 -18.15 2.26
CA LYS A 160 0.41 -19.30 2.31
C LYS A 160 1.19 -19.46 1.01
N MET A 161 0.54 -19.34 -0.14
CA MET A 161 1.21 -19.43 -1.44
C MET A 161 2.31 -18.37 -1.60
N VAL A 162 2.00 -17.11 -1.32
CA VAL A 162 3.00 -16.02 -1.42
C VAL A 162 4.15 -16.26 -0.44
N HIS A 163 3.85 -16.69 0.79
CA HIS A 163 4.87 -17.06 1.77
C HIS A 163 5.79 -18.18 1.26
N ASP A 164 5.21 -19.26 0.73
CA ASP A 164 5.98 -20.41 0.26
C ASP A 164 6.85 -20.05 -0.95
N MET A 165 6.36 -19.20 -1.85
CA MET A 165 7.14 -18.69 -2.99
C MET A 165 8.29 -17.77 -2.53
N LEU A 166 8.06 -16.86 -1.59
CA LEU A 166 9.10 -16.00 -1.04
C LEU A 166 10.19 -16.79 -0.30
N ASN A 167 9.82 -17.89 0.37
CA ASN A 167 10.78 -18.80 1.00
C ASN A 167 11.64 -19.52 -0.04
N GLY A 168 11.02 -19.98 -1.13
CA GLY A 168 11.72 -20.60 -2.25
C GLY A 168 12.79 -19.69 -2.87
N CYS A 169 12.52 -18.38 -2.94
CA CYS A 169 13.47 -17.37 -3.42
C CYS A 169 14.50 -16.92 -2.37
N MET A 170 14.53 -17.52 -1.16
CA MET A 170 15.38 -17.10 -0.03
C MET A 170 15.19 -15.63 0.40
N LEU A 171 14.05 -15.03 0.07
CA LEU A 171 13.78 -13.64 0.40
C LEU A 171 13.33 -13.50 1.86
N ILE A 172 12.69 -14.50 2.45
CA ILE A 172 12.13 -14.43 3.81
C ILE A 172 13.20 -14.27 4.90
N THR A 173 14.40 -14.82 4.71
CA THR A 173 15.51 -14.64 5.68
C THR A 173 16.08 -13.21 5.69
N GLY A 174 15.90 -12.47 4.60
CA GLY A 174 16.30 -11.06 4.48
C GLY A 174 15.16 -10.06 4.72
N ILE A 175 13.92 -10.51 4.56
CA ILE A 175 12.71 -9.72 4.74
C ILE A 175 12.32 -9.74 6.21
N ALA A 176 12.89 -8.83 7.00
CA ALA A 176 12.38 -8.54 8.34
C ALA A 176 11.08 -7.70 8.31
N SER A 177 10.68 -7.17 7.15
CA SER A 177 9.61 -6.16 7.00
C SER A 177 8.33 -6.65 6.31
N ALA A 178 8.38 -7.62 5.38
CA ALA A 178 7.17 -8.14 4.72
C ALA A 178 6.42 -9.14 5.61
N GLU A 179 5.66 -8.59 6.54
CA GLU A 179 4.59 -9.33 7.20
C GLU A 179 3.49 -9.62 6.16
N ILE A 180 3.10 -10.89 6.03
CA ILE A 180 1.99 -11.30 5.15
C ILE A 180 0.79 -11.59 6.05
N THR A 181 -0.25 -10.77 5.94
CA THR A 181 -1.35 -10.77 6.91
C THR A 181 -2.71 -10.56 6.25
N THR A 182 -3.75 -11.04 6.93
CA THR A 182 -5.15 -10.82 6.57
C THR A 182 -5.76 -9.59 7.24
N GLN A 183 -5.10 -9.01 8.26
CA GLN A 183 -5.61 -7.89 9.06
C GLN A 183 -4.74 -6.62 9.09
N GLY A 184 -3.47 -6.72 8.65
CA GLY A 184 -2.59 -5.57 8.38
C GLY A 184 -2.19 -4.75 9.62
N ASN A 185 -0.89 -4.51 9.78
CA ASN A 185 -0.40 -3.38 10.57
C ASN A 185 -0.28 -2.16 9.64
N GLU A 186 0.20 -1.02 10.15
CA GLU A 186 0.56 0.09 9.26
C GLU A 186 2.01 -0.08 8.79
N ALA A 187 2.26 0.14 7.49
CA ALA A 187 3.60 0.10 6.90
C ALA A 187 3.79 1.27 5.93
N ASP A 188 5.03 1.59 5.58
CA ASP A 188 5.30 2.64 4.58
C ASP A 188 4.66 2.30 3.24
N TYR A 189 4.84 1.08 2.76
CA TYR A 189 4.23 0.59 1.52
C TYR A 189 3.33 -0.62 1.78
N ILE A 190 2.16 -0.65 1.16
CA ILE A 190 1.26 -1.81 1.21
C ILE A 190 1.16 -2.43 -0.17
N ILE A 191 1.38 -3.73 -0.27
CA ILE A 191 1.12 -4.52 -1.47
C ILE A 191 -0.10 -5.39 -1.17
N THR A 192 -1.17 -5.27 -1.96
CA THR A 192 -2.39 -6.04 -1.75
C THR A 192 -2.77 -6.83 -2.98
N THR A 193 -3.12 -8.11 -2.79
CA THR A 193 -3.63 -9.00 -3.85
C THR A 193 -5.08 -9.37 -3.52
N LEU A 194 -5.97 -9.19 -4.50
CA LEU A 194 -7.40 -9.44 -4.31
C LEU A 194 -7.78 -10.90 -4.54
N THR A 195 -6.96 -11.67 -5.28
CA THR A 195 -7.05 -13.11 -5.53
C THR A 195 -8.26 -13.56 -6.35
N LYS A 196 -9.43 -13.01 -6.06
CA LYS A 196 -10.69 -13.30 -6.75
C LYS A 196 -10.75 -12.59 -8.09
N THR A 197 -11.50 -13.18 -9.00
CA THR A 197 -11.76 -12.65 -10.35
C THR A 197 -13.27 -12.54 -10.61
N THR A 198 -14.12 -13.18 -9.80
CA THR A 198 -15.58 -13.20 -9.98
C THR A 198 -16.33 -12.30 -8.99
N PHE A 199 -16.28 -12.66 -7.70
CA PHE A 199 -16.95 -11.99 -6.59
C PHE A 199 -16.11 -12.05 -5.31
N SER A 200 -16.09 -10.95 -4.55
CA SER A 200 -15.48 -10.94 -3.22
C SER A 200 -16.37 -10.20 -2.21
N SER A 201 -16.71 -10.88 -1.12
CA SER A 201 -17.38 -10.27 0.04
C SER A 201 -16.49 -9.26 0.76
N PHE A 202 -15.15 -9.37 0.62
CA PHE A 202 -14.20 -8.40 1.14
C PHE A 202 -14.37 -7.04 0.44
N LEU A 203 -14.43 -7.03 -0.89
CA LEU A 203 -14.62 -5.80 -1.68
C LEU A 203 -16.00 -5.16 -1.49
N SER A 204 -16.98 -5.95 -1.07
CA SER A 204 -18.31 -5.46 -0.71
C SER A 204 -18.33 -4.69 0.63
N SER A 205 -17.28 -4.78 1.44
CA SER A 205 -17.22 -4.15 2.77
C SER A 205 -16.42 -2.86 2.76
N ILE A 206 -17.11 -1.72 2.81
CA ILE A 206 -16.50 -0.39 2.93
C ILE A 206 -15.56 -0.30 4.13
N ASN A 207 -15.93 -0.89 5.27
CA ASN A 207 -15.09 -0.85 6.47
C ASN A 207 -13.76 -1.59 6.26
N ARG A 208 -13.78 -2.75 5.60
CA ARG A 208 -12.56 -3.53 5.32
C ARG A 208 -11.67 -2.82 4.30
N LEU A 209 -12.26 -2.25 3.25
CA LEU A 209 -11.51 -1.48 2.26
C LEU A 209 -10.93 -0.20 2.85
N ASN A 210 -11.67 0.51 3.71
CA ASN A 210 -11.15 1.68 4.40
C ASN A 210 -9.96 1.31 5.31
N VAL A 211 -10.05 0.21 6.06
CA VAL A 211 -8.91 -0.30 6.83
C VAL A 211 -7.72 -0.58 5.90
N LEU A 212 -7.92 -1.30 4.80
CA LEU A 212 -6.86 -1.60 3.83
C LEU A 212 -6.19 -0.32 3.29
N LEU A 213 -6.98 0.65 2.82
CA LEU A 213 -6.46 1.89 2.23
C LEU A 213 -5.74 2.76 3.26
N THR A 214 -6.15 2.73 4.52
CA THR A 214 -5.54 3.50 5.62
C THR A 214 -4.31 2.83 6.25
N ARG A 215 -3.90 1.63 5.76
CA ARG A 215 -2.67 0.97 6.25
C ARG A 215 -1.38 1.53 5.65
N CYS A 216 -1.44 2.15 4.48
CA CYS A 216 -0.27 2.68 3.80
C CYS A 216 0.08 4.09 4.30
N LYS A 217 1.37 4.34 4.58
CA LYS A 217 1.84 5.68 4.92
C LYS A 217 2.39 6.43 3.71
N LYS A 218 3.04 5.73 2.79
CA LYS A 218 3.67 6.32 1.60
C LYS A 218 3.06 5.82 0.30
N GLY A 219 2.77 4.53 0.17
CA GLY A 219 2.28 4.00 -1.10
C GLY A 219 1.47 2.72 -1.02
N LEU A 220 0.58 2.53 -1.99
CA LEU A 220 -0.26 1.36 -2.15
C LEU A 220 -0.05 0.71 -3.52
N VAL A 221 0.21 -0.58 -3.56
CA VAL A 221 0.24 -1.39 -4.78
C VAL A 221 -0.93 -2.37 -4.73
N VAL A 222 -1.84 -2.30 -5.71
CA VAL A 222 -3.00 -3.20 -5.83
C VAL A 222 -2.78 -4.13 -7.01
N VAL A 223 -2.64 -5.42 -6.73
CA VAL A 223 -2.51 -6.49 -7.73
C VAL A 223 -3.87 -7.16 -7.89
N SER A 224 -4.47 -7.05 -9.08
CA SER A 224 -5.77 -7.64 -9.41
C SER A 224 -6.10 -7.44 -10.88
N GLN A 225 -6.99 -8.27 -11.41
CA GLN A 225 -7.66 -7.98 -12.69
C GLN A 225 -8.40 -6.63 -12.65
N LYS A 226 -8.13 -5.78 -13.64
CA LYS A 226 -8.82 -4.49 -13.82
C LYS A 226 -10.31 -4.67 -14.04
N GLU A 227 -10.71 -5.68 -14.82
CA GLU A 227 -12.12 -5.98 -15.07
C GLU A 227 -12.85 -6.35 -13.77
N PHE A 228 -12.21 -7.14 -12.90
CA PHE A 228 -12.78 -7.55 -11.63
C PHE A 228 -13.02 -6.36 -10.69
N ILE A 229 -12.05 -5.44 -10.57
CA ILE A 229 -12.21 -4.19 -9.79
C ILE A 229 -13.28 -3.31 -10.43
N THR A 230 -13.34 -3.22 -11.75
CA THR A 230 -14.37 -2.42 -12.45
C THR A 230 -15.78 -2.94 -12.16
N ARG A 231 -15.96 -4.26 -12.13
CA ARG A 231 -17.25 -4.89 -11.83
C ARG A 231 -17.63 -4.82 -10.35
N THR A 232 -16.69 -5.12 -9.45
CA THR A 232 -16.98 -5.40 -8.02
C THR A 232 -16.07 -4.72 -6.99
N GLY A 233 -15.20 -3.80 -7.42
CA GLY A 233 -14.12 -3.23 -6.59
C GLY A 233 -14.54 -2.30 -5.45
N GLY A 234 -15.83 -1.95 -5.32
CA GLY A 234 -16.34 -1.11 -4.24
C GLY A 234 -15.56 0.21 -4.11
N LEU A 235 -14.95 0.42 -2.93
CA LEU A 235 -14.14 1.61 -2.65
C LEU A 235 -12.86 1.69 -3.51
N LEU A 236 -12.24 0.54 -3.87
CA LEU A 236 -11.10 0.52 -4.81
C LEU A 236 -11.51 0.97 -6.20
N ARG A 237 -12.74 0.62 -6.63
CA ARG A 237 -13.29 1.10 -7.90
C ARG A 237 -13.41 2.61 -7.92
N GLY A 238 -13.98 3.19 -6.86
CA GLY A 238 -14.08 4.65 -6.74
C GLY A 238 -12.71 5.33 -6.73
N LEU A 239 -11.71 4.70 -6.07
CA LEU A 239 -10.37 5.26 -5.95
C LEU A 239 -9.70 5.35 -7.32
N TRP A 240 -9.67 4.27 -8.09
CA TRP A 240 -9.05 4.31 -9.42
C TRP A 240 -9.85 5.16 -10.39
N TRP A 241 -11.19 5.13 -10.34
CA TRP A 241 -12.04 5.95 -11.21
C TRP A 241 -11.78 7.44 -11.02
N LYS A 242 -11.59 7.87 -9.77
CA LYS A 242 -11.28 9.28 -9.45
C LYS A 242 -9.95 9.75 -10.06
N TYR A 243 -9.00 8.84 -10.21
CA TYR A 243 -7.67 9.10 -10.74
C TYR A 243 -7.44 8.35 -12.07
N GLU A 244 -8.50 8.13 -12.86
CA GLU A 244 -8.41 7.39 -14.13
C GLU A 244 -7.57 8.13 -15.17
N SER A 245 -7.59 9.46 -15.13
CA SER A 245 -6.73 10.31 -15.96
C SER A 245 -5.25 10.23 -15.57
N ASP A 246 -4.96 9.77 -14.35
CA ASP A 246 -3.61 9.53 -13.88
C ASP A 246 -3.19 8.13 -14.31
N ASP A 247 -1.97 8.00 -14.79
CA ASP A 247 -1.41 6.77 -15.36
C ASP A 247 -1.03 5.73 -14.27
N ILE A 248 -2.03 5.38 -13.44
CA ILE A 248 -1.89 4.54 -12.24
C ILE A 248 -2.09 3.05 -12.51
N TRP A 249 -2.67 2.67 -13.66
CA TRP A 249 -2.83 1.27 -14.07
C TRP A 249 -1.66 0.85 -14.96
N LYS A 250 -1.03 -0.28 -14.63
CA LYS A 250 0.10 -0.84 -15.36
C LYS A 250 -0.09 -2.32 -15.62
N ASP A 251 0.51 -2.79 -16.72
CA ASP A 251 0.49 -4.20 -17.08
C ASP A 251 1.44 -5.02 -16.20
N ALA A 252 1.04 -6.23 -15.83
CA ALA A 252 1.85 -7.15 -15.03
C ALA A 252 3.21 -7.47 -15.68
N ASP A 253 3.27 -7.61 -17.01
CA ASP A 253 4.51 -7.90 -17.73
C ASP A 253 5.48 -6.71 -17.66
N ASP A 254 4.98 -5.48 -17.74
CA ASP A 254 5.79 -4.26 -17.59
C ASP A 254 6.34 -4.08 -16.17
N VAL A 255 5.51 -4.38 -15.17
CA VAL A 255 5.92 -4.31 -13.76
C VAL A 255 6.95 -5.38 -13.44
N SER A 256 6.71 -6.63 -13.85
CA SER A 256 7.63 -7.75 -13.59
C SER A 256 8.99 -7.59 -14.26
N LYS A 257 9.06 -6.92 -15.42
CA LYS A 257 10.33 -6.57 -16.09
C LYS A 257 11.05 -5.37 -15.44
N GLY A 258 10.42 -4.70 -14.49
CA GLY A 258 10.99 -3.53 -13.82
C GLY A 258 11.03 -2.28 -14.70
N TYR A 259 10.08 -2.11 -15.62
CA TYR A 259 9.95 -0.90 -16.45
C TYR A 259 9.10 0.19 -15.81
N VAL A 260 8.44 -0.13 -14.70
CA VAL A 260 7.46 0.73 -14.02
C VAL A 260 8.01 1.25 -12.71
N ASN A 261 7.77 2.53 -12.42
CA ASN A 261 8.03 3.09 -11.10
C ASN A 261 7.02 2.50 -10.10
N LEU A 262 7.51 1.87 -9.05
CA LEU A 262 6.68 1.52 -7.90
C LEU A 262 6.53 2.76 -7.01
N PRO A 263 5.48 2.85 -6.18
CA PRO A 263 5.37 3.89 -5.16
C PRO A 263 6.67 4.02 -4.36
N GLY A 264 7.31 5.20 -4.43
CA GLY A 264 8.57 5.47 -3.74
C GLY A 264 9.83 4.76 -4.26
N SER A 265 9.73 3.86 -5.25
CA SER A 265 10.87 3.12 -5.81
C SER A 265 10.93 3.25 -7.34
N PRO A 266 11.91 4.00 -7.89
CA PRO A 266 12.04 4.19 -9.34
C PRO A 266 12.29 2.87 -10.08
N ALA A 267 11.83 2.79 -11.34
CA ALA A 267 12.06 1.64 -12.22
C ALA A 267 13.56 1.31 -12.31
N PRO A 268 13.99 0.06 -12.08
CA PRO A 268 15.40 -0.31 -12.20
C PRO A 268 15.88 -0.30 -13.65
N VAL A 269 15.00 -0.60 -14.61
CA VAL A 269 15.34 -0.77 -16.03
C VAL A 269 14.55 0.24 -16.85
N LYS A 270 15.22 0.87 -17.82
CA LYS A 270 14.52 1.69 -18.82
C LYS A 270 13.89 0.76 -19.86
N ARG A 271 12.65 1.04 -20.24
CA ARG A 271 11.99 0.33 -21.34
C ARG A 271 12.86 0.46 -22.61
N PRO A 272 13.17 -0.64 -23.30
CA PRO A 272 13.84 -0.57 -24.60
C PRO A 272 12.95 0.19 -25.59
N VAL A 273 13.54 1.07 -26.38
CA VAL A 273 12.78 1.80 -27.42
C VAL A 273 12.36 0.79 -28.48
N GLU A 274 11.08 0.79 -28.90
CA GLU A 274 10.60 -0.10 -29.97
C GLU A 274 11.54 -0.02 -31.18
N GLY A 275 12.08 -1.17 -31.60
CA GLY A 275 13.06 -1.30 -32.68
C GLY A 275 14.52 -1.42 -32.24
N GLU A 276 14.92 -0.97 -31.04
CA GLU A 276 16.30 -1.13 -30.57
C GLU A 276 16.65 -2.59 -30.25
N ASP A 277 15.70 -3.39 -29.77
CA ASP A 277 15.93 -4.82 -29.49
C ASP A 277 15.97 -5.64 -30.78
N GLU A 278 15.18 -5.28 -31.80
CA GLU A 278 15.32 -5.87 -33.13
C GLU A 278 16.65 -5.48 -33.75
N VAL A 279 17.06 -4.22 -33.68
CA VAL A 279 18.37 -3.77 -34.17
C VAL A 279 19.50 -4.41 -33.36
N ARG A 280 19.40 -4.53 -32.04
CA ARG A 280 20.40 -5.21 -31.22
C ARG A 280 20.46 -6.69 -31.54
N ARG A 281 19.32 -7.36 -31.69
CA ARG A 281 19.28 -8.79 -32.07
C ARG A 281 19.80 -9.00 -33.49
N PHE A 282 19.47 -8.10 -34.42
CA PHE A 282 19.96 -8.11 -35.79
C PHE A 282 21.46 -7.83 -35.85
N VAL A 283 21.96 -6.84 -35.11
CA VAL A 283 23.40 -6.55 -34.95
C VAL A 283 24.08 -7.75 -34.28
N PHE A 284 23.52 -8.30 -33.22
CA PHE A 284 24.07 -9.45 -32.50
C PHE A 284 24.14 -10.70 -33.40
N GLU A 285 23.10 -10.98 -34.19
CA GLU A 285 23.12 -12.08 -35.17
C GLU A 285 23.99 -11.79 -36.40
N MET A 286 24.13 -10.53 -36.82
CA MET A 286 25.01 -10.14 -37.93
C MET A 286 26.50 -10.21 -37.56
N PHE A 287 26.84 -10.09 -36.27
CA PHE A 287 28.21 -10.16 -35.75
C PHE A 287 28.55 -11.47 -35.03
N LEU A 288 27.64 -12.46 -35.01
CA LEU A 288 27.98 -13.81 -34.58
C LEU A 288 28.74 -14.52 -35.72
N PRO A 289 30.01 -14.92 -35.53
CA PRO A 289 30.66 -15.83 -36.47
C PRO A 289 29.90 -17.16 -36.44
N ALA A 290 29.61 -17.72 -37.62
CA ALA A 290 28.80 -18.92 -37.80
C ALA A 290 29.39 -20.18 -37.15
N ASP A 291 30.63 -20.12 -36.65
CA ASP A 291 31.32 -21.24 -36.03
C ASP A 291 31.67 -20.91 -34.58
N GLY A 292 31.09 -21.70 -33.66
CA GLY A 292 31.25 -21.55 -32.22
C GLY A 292 32.72 -21.54 -31.78
N GLY A 293 33.15 -20.43 -31.20
CA GLY A 293 34.46 -20.28 -30.60
C GLY A 293 34.69 -18.87 -30.07
N TYR A 294 34.10 -18.54 -28.91
CA TYR A 294 34.55 -17.38 -28.15
C TYR A 294 35.92 -17.71 -27.53
N LYS A 295 36.99 -17.08 -28.04
CA LYS A 295 38.23 -16.91 -27.27
C LYS A 295 38.14 -15.55 -26.58
N GLU A 296 38.22 -15.56 -25.25
CA GLU A 296 38.39 -14.33 -24.47
C GLU A 296 39.66 -13.60 -24.94
N PRO A 297 39.64 -12.26 -25.06
CA PRO A 297 40.85 -11.50 -25.32
C PRO A 297 41.73 -11.52 -24.07
N GLU A 298 42.98 -11.97 -24.23
CA GLU A 298 44.02 -11.87 -23.20
C GLU A 298 44.21 -10.40 -22.83
N THR A 299 44.05 -10.09 -21.54
CA THR A 299 44.40 -8.79 -20.98
C THR A 299 45.91 -8.62 -21.05
N GLU A 300 46.38 -7.71 -21.91
CA GLU A 300 47.76 -7.20 -21.87
C GLU A 300 48.04 -6.64 -20.47
N SER A 301 48.95 -7.31 -19.76
CA SER A 301 49.55 -6.81 -18.54
C SER A 301 50.57 -5.74 -18.91
N ASP A 302 50.21 -4.48 -18.74
CA ASP A 302 51.18 -3.38 -18.72
C ASP A 302 52.04 -3.51 -17.46
N SER A 303 53.22 -4.08 -17.63
CA SER A 303 54.34 -3.95 -16.72
C SER A 303 55.51 -3.26 -17.44
N GLU A 304 56.00 -2.21 -16.77
CA GLU A 304 57.16 -1.33 -17.05
C GLU A 304 56.87 0.04 -17.69
#